data_AF-A0A947SIA2-F1
#
_entry.id   AF-A0A947SIA2-F1
#
_cell.length_a   1.000
_cell.length_b   1.000
_cell.length_c   1.000
_cell.angle_alpha   90.00
_cell.angle_beta   90.00
_cell.angle_gamma   90.00
#
_symmetry.space_group_name_H-M   'P 1'
#
loop_
_entity.id
_entity.type
_entity.pdbx_description
1 polymer ?
#
loop_
_entity_poly.entity_id
_entity_poly.type
_entity_poly.pdbx_seq_one_letter_code
_entity_poly.pdbx_strand_id
1 'polypeptide(L)'
;MSAAIGGAMTALTLRLQDEVFAIEAERVREILDMVPITGVPGAPPFVNGLINVRGRVVPLADLRVMFGMDRPEPDADTRIVVIELESEGDSTIAGIIADKVESVTDIEATSIQDAPRVGMRWRKDFVRGIGKRNGDFIIIPNLEKIFELQDAKSVSAEDERASL
;
A
#
# COMPACT_ATOMS: atom_id res chain seq x y z
N MET A 1 -0.90 -7.60 -20.59
CA MET A 1 -2.24 -7.04 -20.82
C MET A 1 -2.45 -5.95 -19.78
N SER A 2 -2.84 -4.74 -20.20
CA SER A 2 -3.15 -3.66 -19.26
C SER A 2 -4.41 -4.06 -18.51
N ALA A 3 -4.36 -4.20 -17.18
CA ALA A 3 -5.58 -4.28 -16.39
C ALA A 3 -6.41 -3.04 -16.76
N ALA A 4 -7.67 -3.24 -17.12
CA ALA A 4 -8.58 -2.14 -17.39
C ALA A 4 -8.55 -1.21 -16.16
N ILE A 5 -8.36 0.08 -16.39
CA ILE A 5 -8.52 1.09 -15.34
C ILE A 5 -9.96 0.91 -14.85
N GLY A 6 -10.11 0.49 -13.59
CA GLY A 6 -11.36 0.01 -13.02
C GLY A 6 -12.47 1.04 -13.09
N GLY A 7 -13.71 0.56 -13.01
CA GLY A 7 -14.91 1.39 -12.92
C GLY A 7 -14.91 2.29 -11.69
N ALA A 8 -16.02 3.02 -11.49
CA ALA A 8 -16.16 3.88 -10.32
C ALA A 8 -15.90 3.06 -9.04
N MET A 9 -15.21 3.65 -8.06
CA MET A 9 -14.87 2.97 -6.83
C MET A 9 -15.13 3.85 -5.62
N THR A 10 -15.60 3.25 -4.53
CA THR A 10 -15.57 3.87 -3.21
C THR A 10 -14.20 3.63 -2.59
N ALA A 11 -13.53 4.70 -2.17
CA ALA A 11 -12.14 4.67 -1.75
C ALA A 11 -11.95 5.29 -0.37
N LEU A 12 -11.14 4.65 0.47
CA LEU A 12 -10.54 5.29 1.63
C LEU A 12 -9.35 6.13 1.18
N THR A 13 -9.39 7.43 1.49
CA THR A 13 -8.27 8.35 1.24
C THR A 13 -7.38 8.49 2.46
N LEU A 14 -6.07 8.50 2.23
CA LEU A 14 -5.04 8.60 3.26
C LEU A 14 -3.88 9.46 2.77
N ARG A 15 -3.13 10.07 3.68
CA ARG A 15 -1.93 10.85 3.36
C ARG A 15 -0.65 10.06 3.63
N LEU A 16 0.30 10.24 2.72
CA LEU A 16 1.72 9.91 2.91
C LEU A 16 2.51 11.14 2.49
N GLN A 17 3.15 11.79 3.46
CA GLN A 17 3.71 13.12 3.35
C GLN A 17 2.69 14.11 2.76
N ASP A 18 3.08 14.77 1.66
CA ASP A 18 2.26 15.78 1.00
C ASP A 18 1.25 15.18 0.01
N GLU A 19 1.31 13.88 -0.27
CA GLU A 19 0.51 13.21 -1.30
C GLU A 19 -0.72 12.51 -0.71
N VAL A 20 -1.80 12.45 -1.51
CA VAL A 20 -3.03 11.73 -1.16
C VAL A 20 -3.10 10.42 -1.95
N PHE A 21 -3.32 9.33 -1.22
CA PHE A 21 -3.50 7.99 -1.76
C PHE A 21 -4.95 7.52 -1.57
N ALA A 22 -5.41 6.66 -2.46
CA ALA A 22 -6.72 6.02 -2.39
C ALA A 22 -6.60 4.51 -2.44
N ILE A 23 -7.14 3.83 -1.43
CA ILE A 23 -7.31 2.37 -1.38
C ILE A 23 -8.79 2.07 -1.51
N GLU A 24 -9.19 1.05 -2.28
CA GLU A 24 -10.61 0.65 -2.34
C GLU A 24 -11.14 0.36 -0.93
N ALA A 25 -12.24 1.01 -0.57
CA ALA A 25 -12.83 0.88 0.76
C ALA A 25 -13.24 -0.57 1.07
N GLU A 26 -13.64 -1.31 0.04
CA GLU A 26 -14.01 -2.73 0.12
C GLU A 26 -12.86 -3.63 0.60
N ARG A 27 -11.60 -3.22 0.37
CA ARG A 27 -10.41 -3.96 0.82
C ARG A 27 -10.02 -3.63 2.26
N VAL A 28 -10.50 -2.50 2.80
CA VAL A 28 -10.13 -2.04 4.14
C VAL A 28 -10.91 -2.81 5.19
N ARG A 29 -10.21 -3.55 6.04
CA ARG A 29 -10.81 -4.32 7.13
C ARG A 29 -10.99 -3.50 8.41
N GLU A 30 -9.94 -2.78 8.79
CA GLU A 30 -9.95 -1.90 9.95
C GLU A 30 -8.82 -0.86 9.88
N ILE A 31 -8.99 0.23 10.60
CA ILE A 31 -7.97 1.25 10.80
C ILE A 31 -7.61 1.22 12.29
N LEU A 32 -6.32 1.11 12.57
CA LEU A 32 -5.78 0.97 13.92
C LEU A 32 -4.89 2.16 14.25
N ASP A 33 -4.82 2.52 15.53
CA ASP A 33 -3.71 3.32 16.04
C ASP A 33 -2.39 2.52 15.90
N MET A 34 -1.26 3.22 16.04
CA MET A 34 0.05 2.57 16.05
C MET A 34 0.14 1.57 17.21
N VAL A 35 0.45 0.32 16.88
CA VAL A 35 0.67 -0.76 17.83
C VAL A 35 2.15 -1.16 17.84
N PRO A 36 2.63 -1.89 18.87
CA PRO A 36 4.00 -2.38 18.88
C PRO A 36 4.32 -3.20 17.61
N ILE A 37 5.43 -2.84 16.97
CA ILE A 37 5.92 -3.51 15.76
C ILE A 37 7.04 -4.47 16.14
N THR A 38 6.88 -5.73 15.80
CA THR A 38 7.93 -6.74 15.93
C THR A 38 8.82 -6.70 14.69
N GLY A 39 10.08 -6.30 14.85
CA GLY A 39 11.03 -6.27 13.75
C GLY A 39 11.29 -7.67 13.18
N VAL A 40 11.43 -7.77 11.86
CA VAL A 40 11.76 -9.02 11.15
C VAL A 40 13.20 -8.94 10.66
N PRO A 41 14.13 -9.74 11.21
CA PRO A 41 15.52 -9.72 10.78
C PRO A 41 15.67 -10.06 9.29
N GLY A 42 16.40 -9.22 8.55
CA GLY A 42 16.66 -9.42 7.13
C GLY A 42 15.47 -9.10 6.21
N ALA A 43 14.37 -8.56 6.74
CA ALA A 43 13.24 -8.18 5.91
C ALA A 43 13.61 -7.02 4.96
N PRO A 44 12.99 -6.96 3.76
CA PRO A 44 13.15 -5.83 2.85
C PRO A 44 12.72 -4.51 3.53
N PRO A 45 13.33 -3.35 3.16
CA PRO A 45 12.99 -2.06 3.77
C PRO A 45 11.51 -1.67 3.74
N PHE A 46 10.76 -2.20 2.76
CA PHE A 46 9.32 -2.03 2.62
C PHE A 46 8.51 -2.64 3.77
N VAL A 47 9.02 -3.71 4.38
CA VAL A 47 8.39 -4.39 5.51
C VAL A 47 8.96 -3.77 6.79
N ASN A 48 8.13 -3.02 7.50
CA ASN A 48 8.50 -2.43 8.79
C ASN A 48 8.54 -3.48 9.90
N GLY A 49 7.82 -4.58 9.74
CA GLY A 49 7.83 -5.72 10.65
C GLY A 49 6.50 -6.45 10.67
N LEU A 50 6.18 -7.05 11.81
CA LEU A 50 4.93 -7.75 12.08
C LEU A 50 4.17 -7.05 13.19
N ILE A 51 2.84 -7.03 13.07
CA ILE A 51 1.92 -6.56 14.11
C ILE A 51 0.92 -7.67 14.47
N ASN A 52 0.35 -7.58 15.66
CA ASN A 52 -0.71 -8.48 16.09
C ASN A 52 -2.06 -7.79 15.94
N VAL A 53 -2.89 -8.30 15.03
CA VAL A 53 -4.27 -7.85 14.82
C VAL A 53 -5.20 -8.95 15.29
N ARG A 54 -5.84 -8.74 16.45
CA ARG A 54 -6.82 -9.67 17.06
C ARG A 54 -6.30 -11.12 17.17
N GLY A 55 -5.05 -11.28 17.57
CA GLY A 55 -4.39 -12.58 17.73
C GLY A 55 -3.74 -13.14 16.45
N ARG A 56 -3.88 -12.45 15.31
CA ARG A 56 -3.27 -12.84 14.04
C ARG A 56 -2.02 -12.01 13.77
N VAL A 57 -0.96 -12.68 13.34
CA VAL A 57 0.27 -12.03 12.87
C VAL A 57 0.02 -11.45 11.48
N VAL A 58 0.22 -10.14 11.32
CA VAL A 58 -0.01 -9.41 10.07
C VAL A 58 1.27 -8.66 9.69
N PRO A 59 1.76 -8.77 8.44
CA PRO A 59 2.88 -7.97 7.97
C PRO A 59 2.50 -6.49 7.89
N LEU A 60 3.37 -5.62 8.39
CA LEU A 60 3.21 -4.17 8.31
C LEU A 60 4.18 -3.61 7.27
N ALA A 61 3.61 -3.00 6.24
CA ALA A 61 4.31 -2.39 5.14
C ALA A 61 4.27 -0.86 5.20
N ASP A 62 5.27 -0.23 4.57
CA ASP A 62 5.36 1.21 4.42
C ASP A 62 5.48 1.58 2.94
N LEU A 63 4.37 2.04 2.36
CA LEU A 63 4.30 2.40 0.95
C LEU A 63 5.31 3.50 0.59
N ARG A 64 5.70 4.37 1.54
CA ARG A 64 6.66 5.46 1.31
C ARG A 64 7.95 4.95 0.67
N VAL A 65 8.39 3.75 1.05
CA VAL A 65 9.57 3.08 0.46
C VAL A 65 9.42 2.85 -1.05
N MET A 66 8.23 2.42 -1.48
CA MET A 66 7.96 2.13 -2.90
C MET A 66 7.81 3.39 -3.75
N PHE A 67 7.39 4.48 -3.11
CA PHE A 67 7.20 5.79 -3.73
C PHE A 67 8.41 6.73 -3.57
N GLY A 68 9.49 6.27 -2.94
CA GLY A 68 10.73 7.05 -2.76
C GLY A 68 10.55 8.25 -1.82
N MET A 69 9.68 8.11 -0.83
CA MET A 69 9.34 9.13 0.16
C MET A 69 10.15 8.91 1.45
N ASP A 70 10.32 9.98 2.23
CA ASP A 70 10.95 9.87 3.55
C ASP A 70 10.02 9.17 4.54
N ARG A 71 10.62 8.61 5.59
CA ARG A 71 9.91 7.88 6.65
C ARG A 71 10.05 8.62 7.98
N PRO A 72 9.21 9.64 8.23
CA PRO A 72 9.20 10.31 9.53
C PRO A 72 8.80 9.33 10.65
N GLU A 73 9.16 9.70 11.88
CA GLU A 73 8.65 9.02 13.07
C GLU A 73 7.12 9.17 13.14
N PRO A 74 6.40 8.10 13.54
CA PRO A 74 4.96 8.17 13.77
C PRO A 74 4.58 9.23 14.80
N ASP A 75 3.48 9.92 14.53
CA ASP A 75 2.85 10.90 15.42
C ASP A 75 1.44 10.47 15.86
N ALA A 76 0.68 11.39 16.46
CA ALA A 76 -0.67 11.14 16.95
C ALA A 76 -1.71 10.91 15.84
N ASP A 77 -1.44 11.34 14.60
CA ASP A 77 -2.33 11.18 13.45
C ASP A 77 -1.99 9.90 12.66
N THR A 78 -0.81 9.33 12.86
CA THR A 78 -0.34 8.13 12.17
C THR A 78 -1.24 6.92 12.48
N ARG A 79 -1.64 6.20 11.44
CA ARG A 79 -2.53 5.02 11.54
C ARG A 79 -1.97 3.83 10.76
N ILE A 80 -2.44 2.65 11.13
CA ILE A 80 -2.24 1.42 10.36
C ILE A 80 -3.58 1.09 9.67
N VAL A 81 -3.57 1.04 8.34
CA VAL A 81 -4.71 0.60 7.54
C VAL A 81 -4.53 -0.88 7.25
N VAL A 82 -5.38 -1.71 7.83
CA VAL A 82 -5.38 -3.16 7.59
C VAL A 82 -6.23 -3.45 6.37
N ILE A 83 -5.62 -4.07 5.37
CA ILE A 83 -6.22 -4.36 4.07
C ILE A 83 -6.19 -5.84 3.75
N GLU A 84 -7.13 -6.26 2.90
CA GLU A 84 -7.15 -7.57 2.27
C GLU A 84 -6.62 -7.46 0.83
N LEU A 85 -5.69 -8.36 0.50
CA LEU A 85 -5.06 -8.51 -0.81
C LEU A 85 -5.49 -9.86 -1.38
N GLU A 86 -5.93 -9.86 -2.63
CA GLU A 86 -6.27 -11.08 -3.36
C GLU A 86 -5.08 -11.54 -4.19
N SER A 87 -4.73 -12.83 -4.11
CA SER A 87 -3.67 -13.42 -4.90
C SER A 87 -4.00 -14.88 -5.25
N GLU A 88 -4.07 -15.20 -6.55
CA GLU A 88 -4.17 -16.56 -7.11
C GLU A 88 -5.08 -17.57 -6.36
N GLY A 89 -6.23 -17.10 -5.85
CA GLY A 89 -7.23 -17.94 -5.18
C GLY A 89 -7.20 -17.93 -3.65
N ASP A 90 -6.23 -17.25 -3.05
CA ASP A 90 -6.15 -16.97 -1.62
C ASP A 90 -6.30 -15.46 -1.34
N SER A 91 -6.71 -15.14 -0.11
CA SER A 91 -6.67 -13.77 0.40
C SER A 91 -5.69 -13.66 1.57
N THR A 92 -4.85 -12.63 1.53
CA THR A 92 -3.92 -12.32 2.61
C THR A 92 -4.21 -10.96 3.20
N ILE A 93 -3.84 -10.76 4.46
CA ILE A 93 -4.03 -9.50 5.16
C ILE A 93 -2.69 -8.83 5.32
N ALA A 94 -2.63 -7.53 5.05
CA ALA A 94 -1.48 -6.70 5.30
C ALA A 94 -1.88 -5.41 6.02
N GLY A 95 -0.98 -4.88 6.84
CA GLY A 95 -1.07 -3.52 7.37
C GLY A 95 -0.27 -2.57 6.49
N ILE A 96 -0.77 -1.35 6.30
CA ILE A 96 -0.06 -0.25 5.66
C ILE A 96 0.00 0.92 6.63
N ILE A 97 1.18 1.50 6.83
CA ILE A 97 1.31 2.76 7.59
C ILE A 97 0.80 3.92 6.73
N ALA A 98 -0.04 4.77 7.34
CA ALA A 98 -0.50 6.03 6.79
C ALA A 98 -0.20 7.17 7.79
N ASP A 99 0.28 8.31 7.31
CA ASP A 99 0.51 9.48 8.17
C ASP A 99 -0.81 10.02 8.71
N LYS A 100 -1.89 9.89 7.92
CA LYS A 100 -3.25 10.21 8.32
C LYS A 100 -4.26 9.50 7.45
N VAL A 101 -5.38 9.08 8.02
CA VAL A 101 -6.58 8.70 7.26
C VAL A 101 -7.52 9.90 7.15
N GLU A 102 -7.99 10.22 5.95
CA GLU A 102 -8.83 11.40 5.68
C GLU A 102 -10.32 11.06 5.68
N SER A 103 -10.82 10.50 4.57
CA SER A 103 -12.25 10.25 4.38
C SER A 103 -12.49 9.11 3.39
N VAL A 104 -13.69 8.55 3.42
CA VAL A 104 -14.19 7.69 2.34
C VAL A 104 -14.84 8.57 1.27
N THR A 105 -14.55 8.31 0.00
CA THR A 105 -15.09 9.08 -1.14
C THR A 105 -15.32 8.18 -2.33
N ASP A 106 -16.30 8.53 -3.15
CA ASP A 106 -16.45 7.92 -4.47
C ASP A 106 -15.51 8.58 -5.47
N ILE A 107 -14.89 7.76 -6.32
CA ILE A 107 -14.01 8.17 -7.40
C ILE A 107 -14.62 7.64 -8.70
N GLU A 108 -15.10 8.56 -9.53
CA GLU A 108 -15.72 8.25 -10.82
C GLU A 108 -14.71 7.63 -11.78
N ALA A 109 -15.11 6.60 -12.54
CA ALA A 109 -14.24 5.93 -13.51
C ALA A 109 -13.60 6.93 -14.50
N THR A 110 -14.38 7.92 -14.95
CA THR A 110 -13.96 8.96 -15.90
C THR A 110 -12.91 9.92 -15.34
N SER A 111 -12.76 9.95 -14.01
CA SER A 111 -11.76 10.76 -13.31
C SER A 111 -10.43 10.03 -13.11
N ILE A 112 -10.40 8.71 -13.35
CA ILE A 112 -9.19 7.89 -13.21
C ILE A 112 -8.46 7.84 -14.54
N GLN A 113 -7.19 8.23 -14.52
CA GLN A 113 -6.31 8.22 -15.67
C GLN A 113 -5.11 7.31 -15.44
N ASP A 114 -4.51 6.85 -16.53
CA ASP A 114 -3.23 6.15 -16.45
C ASP A 114 -2.16 7.04 -15.82
N ALA A 115 -1.30 6.44 -14.99
CA ALA A 115 -0.12 7.13 -14.50
C ALA A 115 0.76 7.56 -15.69
N PRO A 116 1.18 8.84 -15.77
CA PRO A 116 2.01 9.33 -16.84
C PRO A 116 3.36 8.59 -16.86
N ARG A 117 3.88 8.33 -18.06
CA ARG A 117 5.10 7.53 -18.27
C ARG A 117 6.40 8.28 -17.96
N VAL A 118 6.37 9.60 -17.89
CA VAL A 118 7.57 10.46 -17.83
C VAL A 118 7.42 11.44 -16.66
N GLY A 119 8.51 11.65 -15.91
CA GLY A 119 8.58 12.67 -14.87
C GLY A 119 8.12 12.24 -13.48
N MET A 120 7.69 10.98 -13.30
CA MET A 120 7.30 10.45 -11.99
C MET A 120 8.51 9.90 -11.24
N ARG A 121 8.58 10.17 -9.93
CA ARG A 121 9.63 9.64 -9.04
C ARG A 121 9.48 8.15 -8.75
N TRP A 122 8.29 7.59 -8.99
CA TRP A 122 7.94 6.20 -8.70
C TRP A 122 7.80 5.35 -9.97
N ARG A 123 7.95 4.02 -9.81
CA ARG A 123 7.76 3.06 -10.91
C ARG A 123 6.29 3.04 -11.34
N LYS A 124 6.05 3.01 -12.66
CA LYS A 124 4.69 2.95 -13.22
C LYS A 124 3.88 1.79 -12.66
N ASP A 125 4.50 0.62 -12.50
CA ASP A 125 3.80 -0.60 -12.08
C ASP A 125 3.24 -0.53 -10.64
N PHE A 126 3.70 0.41 -9.82
CA PHE A 126 3.18 0.64 -8.45
C PHE A 126 1.93 1.50 -8.43
N VAL A 127 1.55 2.11 -9.54
CA VAL A 127 0.36 2.95 -9.64
C VAL A 127 -0.59 2.33 -10.63
N ARG A 128 -1.76 1.93 -10.14
CA ARG A 128 -2.85 1.45 -10.99
C ARG A 128 -3.47 2.61 -11.77
N GLY A 129 -3.57 3.79 -11.16
CA GLY A 129 -4.12 4.97 -11.79
C GLY A 129 -3.96 6.23 -10.95
N ILE A 130 -4.36 7.36 -11.53
CA ILE A 130 -4.39 8.67 -10.88
C ILE A 130 -5.80 9.22 -11.02
N GLY A 131 -6.47 9.42 -9.88
CA GLY A 131 -7.74 10.13 -9.80
C GLY A 131 -7.55 11.63 -9.67
N LYS A 132 -8.63 12.39 -9.87
CA LYS A 132 -8.66 13.83 -9.59
C LYS A 132 -9.86 14.19 -8.72
N ARG A 133 -9.63 14.93 -7.62
CA ARG A 133 -10.67 15.42 -6.71
C ARG A 133 -10.39 16.87 -6.36
N ASN A 134 -11.38 17.75 -6.57
CA ASN A 134 -11.28 19.18 -6.24
C ASN A 134 -10.07 19.94 -6.84
N GLY A 135 -9.49 19.42 -7.92
CA GLY A 135 -8.28 20.00 -8.53
C GLY A 135 -7.00 19.24 -8.20
N ASP A 136 -6.99 18.48 -7.10
CA ASP A 136 -5.84 17.73 -6.61
C ASP A 136 -5.80 16.30 -7.16
N PHE A 137 -4.59 15.77 -7.27
CA PHE A 137 -4.36 14.39 -7.69
C PHE A 137 -4.51 13.43 -6.51
N ILE A 138 -5.05 12.25 -6.81
CA ILE A 138 -5.14 11.13 -5.87
C ILE A 138 -4.43 9.94 -6.50
N ILE A 139 -3.42 9.41 -5.82
CA ILE A 139 -2.64 8.26 -6.30
C ILE A 139 -3.36 6.98 -5.92
N ILE A 140 -3.64 6.13 -6.91
CA ILE A 140 -4.26 4.83 -6.68
C ILE A 140 -3.16 3.76 -6.83
N PRO A 141 -2.63 3.22 -5.72
CA PRO A 141 -1.56 2.24 -5.76
C PRO A 141 -2.04 0.92 -6.37
N ASN A 142 -1.14 0.24 -7.06
CA ASN A 142 -1.32 -1.16 -7.47
C ASN A 142 -0.81 -2.04 -6.34
N LEU A 143 -1.68 -2.35 -5.38
CA LEU A 143 -1.31 -3.04 -4.15
C LEU A 143 -0.85 -4.47 -4.44
N GLU A 144 -1.54 -5.19 -5.33
CA GLU A 144 -1.13 -6.54 -5.77
C GLU A 144 0.32 -6.52 -6.26
N LYS A 145 0.66 -5.58 -7.15
CA LYS A 145 2.01 -5.54 -7.72
C LYS A 145 3.07 -5.13 -6.70
N ILE A 146 2.71 -4.24 -5.78
CA ILE A 146 3.61 -3.79 -4.71
C ILE A 146 3.95 -4.96 -3.79
N PHE A 147 2.96 -5.76 -3.39
CA PHE A 147 3.16 -6.89 -2.47
C PHE A 147 3.75 -8.13 -3.17
N GLU A 148 3.36 -8.44 -4.40
CA GLU A 148 3.94 -9.55 -5.21
C GLU A 148 5.46 -9.41 -5.37
N LEU A 149 5.95 -8.18 -5.59
CA LEU A 149 7.39 -7.92 -5.73
C LEU A 149 8.18 -8.12 -4.44
N GLN A 150 7.52 -8.22 -3.30
CA GLN A 150 8.16 -8.57 -2.03
C GLN A 150 8.27 -10.07 -1.87
N ASP A 151 7.18 -10.80 -2.13
CA ASP A 151 7.18 -12.27 -2.05
C ASP A 151 8.27 -12.87 -2.95
N ALA A 152 8.41 -12.37 -4.18
CA ALA A 152 9.46 -12.80 -5.09
C ALA A 152 10.89 -12.53 -4.58
N LYS A 153 11.09 -11.47 -3.78
CA LYS A 153 12.40 -11.14 -3.18
C LYS A 153 12.67 -11.94 -1.91
N SER A 154 11.64 -12.25 -1.13
CA SER A 154 11.71 -13.13 0.05
C SER A 154 12.23 -14.53 -0.32
N VAL A 155 11.66 -15.12 -1.38
CA VAL A 155 12.00 -16.48 -1.83
C VAL A 155 13.44 -16.55 -2.36
N SER A 156 13.89 -15.53 -3.10
CA SER A 156 15.26 -15.49 -3.62
C SER A 156 16.36 -15.42 -2.55
N ALA A 157 16.04 -14.91 -1.36
CA ALA A 157 16.99 -14.80 -0.25
C ALA A 157 17.09 -16.09 0.59
N GLU A 158 16.06 -16.95 0.55
CA GLU A 158 16.05 -18.25 1.24
C GLU A 158 16.82 -19.32 0.42
N ASP A 159 16.70 -19.32 -0.90
CA ASP A 159 17.39 -20.27 -1.79
C ASP A 159 18.92 -20.10 -1.77
N GLU A 160 19.42 -18.87 -1.59
CA GLU A 160 20.86 -18.58 -1.51
C GLU A 160 21.47 -19.03 -0.18
N ARG A 161 20.67 -19.10 0.89
CA ARG A 161 21.08 -19.62 2.21
C ARG A 161 21.02 -21.13 2.31
N ALA A 162 20.12 -21.79 1.57
CA ALA A 162 20.03 -23.25 1.51
C ALA A 162 21.17 -23.90 0.67
N SER A 163 21.97 -23.08 -0.01
CA SER A 163 23.06 -23.49 -0.89
C SER A 163 24.47 -23.27 -0.31
N LEU A 164 24.57 -22.87 0.97
CA LEU A 164 25.83 -22.68 1.72
C LEU A 164 25.88 -23.62 2.94
#